data_AF-A0A653K7K3-F1
#
_entry.id   AF-A0A653K7K3-F1
#
_cell.length_a   1.000
_cell.length_b   1.000
_cell.length_c   1.000
_cell.angle_alpha   90.00
_cell.angle_beta   90.00
_cell.angle_gamma   90.00
#
_symmetry.space_group_name_H-M   'P 1'
#
loop_
_entity.id
_entity.type
_entity.pdbx_description
1 polymer ?
#
loop_
_entity_poly.entity_id
_entity_poly.type
_entity_poly.pdbx_seq_one_letter_code
_entity_poly.pdbx_strand_id
1 'polypeptide(L)' 'MNPQSTTSETQTTIPYGYALRMFLGWSILYMGTLVGFIELVRRNII' A
#
# COMPACT_ATOMS: atom_id res chain seq x y z
N MET A 1 5.41 26.53 35.32
CA MET A 1 4.44 25.77 34.49
C MET A 1 5.11 25.50 33.16
N ASN A 2 5.34 24.23 32.84
CA ASN A 2 6.09 23.79 31.65
C ASN A 2 5.18 23.82 30.41
N PRO A 3 5.51 24.53 29.34
CA PRO A 3 4.74 24.48 28.10
C PRO A 3 5.02 23.12 27.43
N GLN A 4 4.05 22.23 27.52
CA GLN A 4 4.08 20.94 26.85
C GLN A 4 4.00 21.20 25.35
N SER A 5 5.15 21.16 24.67
CA SER A 5 5.24 21.09 23.22
C SER A 5 4.55 19.81 22.74
N THR A 6 3.23 19.86 22.56
CA THR A 6 2.51 18.90 21.73
C THR A 6 2.91 19.21 20.30
N THR A 7 4.03 18.61 19.87
CA THR A 7 4.34 18.37 18.47
C THR A 7 3.02 17.98 17.81
N SER A 8 2.63 18.77 16.81
CA SER A 8 1.51 18.47 15.93
C SER A 8 1.88 17.27 15.07
N GLU A 9 2.07 16.10 15.70
CA GLU A 9 1.93 14.83 15.03
C GLU A 9 0.46 14.78 14.67
N THR A 10 0.17 15.17 13.44
CA THR A 10 -1.11 14.92 12.81
C THR A 10 -1.24 13.41 12.81
N GLN A 11 -1.81 12.85 13.88
CA GLN A 11 -2.26 11.47 13.92
C GLN A 11 -3.40 11.42 12.91
N THR A 12 -3.06 11.32 11.63
CA THR A 12 -3.98 10.94 10.57
C THR A 12 -4.39 9.53 10.92
N THR A 13 -5.41 9.39 11.77
CA THR A 13 -6.03 8.11 12.09
C THR A 13 -6.60 7.61 10.78
N ILE A 14 -5.79 6.83 10.04
CA ILE A 14 -6.21 6.30 8.76
C ILE A 14 -7.35 5.35 9.07
N PRO A 15 -8.59 5.65 8.65
CA PRO A 15 -9.73 4.84 9.02
C PRO A 15 -9.52 3.45 8.45
N TYR A 16 -9.80 2.42 9.25
CA TYR A 16 -9.57 1.03 8.88
C TYR A 16 -10.17 0.66 7.51
N GLY A 17 -11.35 1.22 7.18
CA GLY A 17 -11.96 1.06 5.86
C GLY A 17 -11.15 1.65 4.69
N TYR A 18 -10.44 2.76 4.91
CA TYR A 18 -9.52 3.32 3.92
C TYR A 18 -8.27 2.45 3.77
N ALA A 19 -7.68 2.00 4.88
CA ALA A 19 -6.53 1.09 4.85
C ALA A 19 -6.87 -0.22 4.14
N LEU A 20 -8.06 -0.79 4.39
CA LEU A 20 -8.52 -2.00 3.73
C LEU A 20 -8.73 -1.79 2.22
N ARG A 21 -9.38 -0.70 1.81
CA ARG A 21 -9.56 -0.36 0.39
C ARG A 21 -8.23 -0.16 -0.31
N MET A 22 -7.30 0.52 0.35
CA MET A 22 -5.96 0.75 -0.15
C MET A 22 -5.24 -0.61 -0.32
N PHE A 23 -5.20 -1.44 0.71
CA PHE A 23 -4.61 -2.79 0.65
C PHE A 23 -5.19 -3.67 -0.45
N LEU A 24 -6.51 -3.61 -0.66
CA LEU A 24 -7.19 -4.38 -1.72
C LEU A 24 -6.78 -3.90 -3.12
N GLY A 25 -6.72 -2.58 -3.33
CA GLY A 25 -6.24 -1.99 -4.58
C GLY A 25 -4.79 -2.35 -4.88
N TRP A 26 -3.91 -2.24 -3.88
CA TRP A 26 -2.51 -2.65 -4.01
C TRP A 26 -2.36 -4.15 -4.26
N SER A 27 -3.18 -5.01 -3.65
CA SER A 27 -3.17 -6.46 -3.91
C SER A 27 -3.55 -6.80 -5.34
N ILE A 28 -4.58 -6.17 -5.89
CA ILE A 28 -5.00 -6.41 -7.28
C ILE A 28 -3.90 -5.97 -8.25
N LEU A 29 -3.32 -4.78 -8.02
CA LEU A 29 -2.22 -4.28 -8.83
C LEU A 29 -0.99 -5.20 -8.76
N TYR A 30 -0.67 -5.71 -7.56
CA TYR A 30 0.41 -6.66 -7.35
C TYR A 30 0.17 -7.97 -8.10
N MET A 31 -1.01 -8.57 -7.98
CA MET A 31 -1.33 -9.82 -8.67
C MET A 31 -1.33 -9.65 -10.20
N GLY A 32 -1.84 -8.54 -10.72
CA GLY A 32 -1.82 -8.24 -12.15
C GLY A 32 -0.40 -8.09 -12.70
N THR A 33 0.46 -7.35 -12.01
CA THR A 33 1.87 -7.19 -12.41
C THR A 33 2.64 -8.49 -12.27
N LEU A 34 2.40 -9.28 -11.22
CA LEU A 34 3.01 -10.60 -11.02
C LEU A 34 2.67 -11.56 -12.17
N VAL A 35 1.38 -11.68 -12.54
CA VAL A 35 0.94 -12.55 -13.64
C VAL A 35 1.54 -12.10 -14.96
N GLY A 36 1.52 -10.79 -15.26
CA GLY A 36 2.13 -10.24 -16.46
C GLY A 36 3.64 -10.49 -16.53
N PHE A 37 4.33 -10.35 -15.39
CA PHE A 37 5.76 -10.63 -15.29
C PHE A 37 6.08 -12.10 -15.50
N ILE A 38 5.31 -13.02 -14.88
CA ILE A 38 5.46 -14.46 -15.07
C ILE A 38 5.25 -14.83 -16.56
N GLU A 39 4.23 -14.27 -17.20
CA GLU A 39 3.96 -14.53 -18.63
C GLU A 39 5.08 -14.00 -19.54
N LEU A 40 5.65 -12.84 -19.21
CA LEU A 40 6.76 -12.23 -19.94
C LEU A 40 8.05 -13.04 -19.79
N VAL A 41 8.36 -13.48 -18.58
CA VAL A 41 9.49 -14.40 -18.32
C VAL A 41 9.26 -15.73 -19.05
N ARG A 42 8.04 -16.28 -19.01
CA ARG A 42 7.72 -17.54 -19.69
C ARG A 42 7.93 -17.44 -21.21
N ARG A 43 7.52 -16.33 -21.83
CA ARG A 43 7.73 -16.06 -23.27
C ARG A 43 9.17 -15.74 -23.66
N ASN A 44 10.00 -15.34 -22.71
CA ASN A 44 11.39 -14.98 -22.98
C ASN A 44 12.37 -16.13 -22.67
N ILE A 45 11.94 -17.15 -21.92
CA ILE A 45 12.74 -18.34 -21.58
C ILE A 45 12.45 -19.53 -22.50
N ILE A 46 11.20 -19.68 -22.97
CA ILE A 46 10.80 -20.70 -23.98
C ILE A 46 10.88 -20.07 -25.36
#